data_AF-A0A2X4T9P7-F1
#
_entry.id   AF-A0A2X4T9P7-F1
#
_cell.length_a   1.000
_cell.length_b   1.000
_cell.length_c   1.000
_cell.angle_alpha   90.00
_cell.angle_beta   90.00
_cell.angle_gamma   90.00
#
_symmetry.space_group_name_H-M   'P 1'
#
loop_
_entity.id
_entity.type
_entity.pdbx_description
1 polymer ?
#
loop_
_entity_poly.entity_id
_entity_poly.type
_entity_poly.pdbx_seq_one_letter_code
_entity_poly.pdbx_strand_id
1 'polypeptide(L)'
;MNIPMAAMYCLLFKQHIIRQWCKKCPYDIHDTRLQKLFQDSQISLQYQCDYLVRYVAEAFDHYAVWGHTHAYYPGRPSQQNARTDALEGVSRVLPTLAVWLRNQPAGEGRMDDLKGGTLNITAIITEAFLAGTDPTHPGYWGKLHDYDQRICESADLALALWLCRETVWERLTSAQQQQITCWFNQVNGFTNGR
;
A
#
# COMPACT_ATOMS: atom_id res chain seq x y z
N MET A 1 -14.55 -22.64 -29.47
CA MET A 1 -14.89 -21.26 -29.06
C MET A 1 -15.61 -21.38 -27.71
N ASN A 2 -14.89 -21.26 -26.59
CA ASN A 2 -15.47 -21.47 -25.25
C ASN A 2 -16.22 -20.21 -24.84
N ILE A 3 -17.55 -20.33 -24.71
CA ILE A 3 -18.41 -19.29 -24.17
C ILE A 3 -17.98 -19.03 -22.72
N PRO A 4 -17.72 -17.79 -22.30
CA PRO A 4 -17.36 -17.54 -20.93
C PRO A 4 -18.56 -17.83 -20.03
N MET A 5 -18.36 -18.76 -19.08
CA MET A 5 -19.38 -19.24 -18.14
C MET A 5 -19.94 -18.05 -17.34
N ALA A 6 -21.25 -18.03 -17.05
CA ALA A 6 -21.92 -16.95 -16.30
C ALA A 6 -21.18 -16.53 -15.00
N ALA A 7 -20.45 -17.45 -14.38
CA ALA A 7 -19.55 -17.17 -13.25
C ALA A 7 -18.49 -16.11 -13.54
N MET A 8 -17.90 -16.09 -14.74
CA MET A 8 -16.92 -15.09 -15.16
C MET A 8 -17.56 -13.70 -15.28
N TYR A 9 -18.76 -13.61 -15.84
CA TYR A 9 -19.52 -12.35 -15.92
C TYR A 9 -19.90 -11.83 -14.54
N CYS A 10 -20.35 -12.71 -13.63
CA CYS A 10 -20.64 -12.33 -12.24
C CYS A 10 -19.37 -11.86 -11.49
N LEU A 11 -18.23 -12.51 -11.71
CA LEU A 11 -16.94 -12.10 -11.14
C LEU A 11 -16.54 -10.69 -11.64
N LEU A 12 -16.58 -10.47 -12.96
CA LEU A 12 -16.26 -9.19 -13.58
C LEU A 12 -17.22 -8.08 -13.14
N PHE A 13 -18.52 -8.39 -13.02
CA PHE A 13 -19.53 -7.46 -12.52
C PHE A 13 -19.28 -7.08 -11.06
N LYS A 14 -18.97 -8.05 -10.19
CA LYS A 14 -18.59 -7.79 -8.79
C LYS A 14 -17.33 -6.93 -8.69
N GLN A 15 -16.30 -7.23 -9.49
CA GLN A 15 -15.09 -6.40 -9.57
C GLN A 15 -15.39 -4.99 -10.04
N HIS A 16 -16.28 -4.83 -11.02
CA HIS A 16 -16.71 -3.53 -11.51
C HIS A 16 -17.44 -2.73 -10.42
N ILE A 17 -18.35 -3.36 -9.67
CA ILE A 17 -19.04 -2.71 -8.54
C ILE A 17 -18.04 -2.24 -7.48
N ILE A 18 -17.11 -3.11 -7.06
CA ILE A 18 -16.08 -2.75 -6.07
C ILE A 18 -15.26 -1.57 -6.56
N ARG A 19 -14.79 -1.61 -7.82
CA ARG A 19 -14.05 -0.50 -8.43
C ARG A 19 -14.87 0.79 -8.46
N GLN A 20 -16.14 0.74 -8.84
CA GLN A 20 -17.00 1.94 -8.89
C GLN A 20 -17.32 2.49 -7.50
N TRP A 21 -17.50 1.62 -6.50
CA TRP A 21 -17.74 2.03 -5.11
C TRP A 21 -16.51 2.66 -4.45
N CYS A 22 -15.31 2.14 -4.75
CA CYS A 22 -14.05 2.67 -4.22
C CYS A 22 -13.44 3.76 -5.11
N LYS A 23 -14.07 4.09 -6.25
CA LYS A 23 -13.55 5.06 -7.22
C LYS A 23 -13.60 6.46 -6.61
N LYS A 24 -12.44 7.02 -6.31
CA LYS A 24 -12.27 8.42 -5.94
C LYS A 24 -11.94 9.25 -7.17
N CYS A 25 -12.15 10.56 -7.08
CA CYS A 25 -11.72 11.49 -8.12
C CYS A 25 -10.18 11.41 -8.30
N PRO A 26 -9.67 11.63 -9.52
CA PRO A 26 -8.25 11.80 -9.73
C PRO A 26 -7.69 12.86 -8.79
N TYR A 27 -6.59 12.52 -8.14
CA TYR A 27 -5.78 13.41 -7.34
C TYR A 27 -4.74 14.05 -8.27
N ASP A 28 -5.06 15.24 -8.77
CA ASP A 28 -4.26 15.99 -9.76
C ASP A 28 -3.84 17.39 -9.25
N ILE A 29 -4.18 17.72 -7.99
CA ILE A 29 -4.02 19.03 -7.37
C ILE A 29 -2.59 19.57 -7.48
N HIS A 30 -1.60 18.68 -7.38
CA HIS A 30 -0.19 19.04 -7.33
C HIS A 30 0.62 18.64 -8.58
N ASP A 31 -0.02 18.10 -9.62
CA ASP A 31 0.65 17.53 -10.79
C ASP A 31 1.46 18.58 -11.56
N THR A 32 0.85 19.74 -11.82
CA THR A 32 1.52 20.85 -12.52
C THR A 32 2.73 21.36 -11.73
N ARG A 33 2.63 21.37 -10.39
CA ARG A 33 3.74 21.80 -9.54
C ARG A 33 4.87 20.77 -9.54
N LEU A 34 4.54 19.49 -9.43
CA LEU A 34 5.51 18.38 -9.49
C LEU A 34 6.29 18.41 -10.81
N GLN A 35 5.60 18.53 -11.94
CA GLN A 35 6.25 18.63 -13.27
C GLN A 35 7.23 19.81 -13.35
N LYS A 36 6.82 20.99 -12.88
CA LYS A 36 7.68 22.18 -12.85
C LYS A 36 8.92 21.96 -11.99
N LEU A 37 8.78 21.32 -10.82
CA LEU A 37 9.91 21.04 -9.93
C LEU A 37 10.97 20.13 -10.56
N PHE A 38 10.55 19.13 -11.33
CA PHE A 38 11.48 18.19 -11.99
C PHE A 38 12.07 18.71 -13.30
N GLN A 39 11.49 19.77 -13.89
CA GLN A 39 12.04 20.44 -15.07
C GLN A 39 13.03 21.56 -14.71
N ASP A 40 13.00 22.05 -13.48
CA ASP A 40 13.86 23.13 -13.01
C ASP A 40 15.21 22.58 -12.52
N SER A 41 16.27 22.87 -13.27
CA SER A 41 17.65 22.43 -12.96
C SER A 41 18.28 23.16 -11.77
N GLN A 42 17.65 24.23 -11.26
CA GLN A 42 18.11 24.95 -10.06
C GLN A 42 17.63 24.31 -8.76
N ILE A 43 16.61 23.44 -8.82
CA ILE A 43 16.07 22.76 -7.65
C ILE A 43 16.93 21.53 -7.33
N SER A 44 17.31 21.40 -6.05
CA SER A 44 18.06 20.23 -5.60
C SER A 44 17.27 18.92 -5.73
N LEU A 45 17.97 17.83 -6.07
CA LEU A 45 17.37 16.49 -6.11
C LEU A 45 16.75 16.09 -4.77
N GLN A 46 17.36 16.51 -3.65
CA GLN A 46 16.82 16.25 -2.31
C GLN A 46 15.42 16.85 -2.14
N TYR A 47 15.23 18.11 -2.54
CA TYR A 47 13.92 18.77 -2.47
C TYR A 47 12.90 18.14 -3.44
N GLN A 48 13.33 17.75 -4.64
CA GLN A 48 12.48 17.04 -5.59
C GLN A 48 11.99 15.69 -5.02
N CYS A 49 12.89 14.93 -4.38
CA CYS A 49 12.56 13.67 -3.73
C CYS A 49 11.64 13.87 -2.51
N ASP A 50 11.90 14.87 -1.65
CA ASP A 50 11.03 15.18 -0.51
C ASP A 50 9.60 15.51 -0.98
N TYR A 51 9.48 16.40 -1.97
CA TYR A 51 8.20 16.77 -2.55
C TYR A 51 7.49 15.57 -3.19
N LEU A 52 8.22 14.71 -3.90
CA LEU A 52 7.67 13.49 -4.50
C LEU A 52 7.14 12.53 -3.43
N VAL A 53 7.88 12.32 -2.33
CA VAL A 53 7.43 11.46 -1.23
C VAL A 53 6.15 12.02 -0.59
N ARG A 54 6.08 13.33 -0.36
CA ARG A 54 4.87 13.99 0.18
C ARG A 54 3.69 13.88 -0.78
N TYR A 55 3.92 14.08 -2.07
CA TYR A 55 2.91 13.89 -3.11
C TYR A 55 2.38 12.45 -3.11
N VAL A 56 3.27 11.45 -3.06
CA VAL A 56 2.90 10.02 -3.04
C VAL A 56 2.15 9.68 -1.75
N ALA A 57 2.59 10.18 -0.60
CA ALA A 57 1.94 9.94 0.68
C ALA A 57 0.51 10.49 0.70
N GLU A 58 0.31 11.71 0.21
CA GLU A 58 -0.99 12.35 0.16
C GLU A 58 -1.92 11.69 -0.86
N ALA A 59 -1.41 11.34 -2.05
CA ALA A 59 -2.16 10.58 -3.03
C ALA A 59 -2.57 9.20 -2.47
N PHE A 60 -1.64 8.50 -1.80
CA PHE A 60 -1.91 7.22 -1.17
C PHE A 60 -3.01 7.32 -0.11
N ASP A 61 -2.93 8.29 0.80
CA ASP A 61 -3.96 8.53 1.81
C ASP A 61 -5.32 8.83 1.16
N HIS A 62 -5.31 9.63 0.08
CA HIS A 62 -6.51 9.89 -0.70
C HIS A 62 -7.10 8.62 -1.31
N TYR A 63 -6.32 7.70 -1.89
CA TYR A 63 -6.86 6.48 -2.54
C TYR A 63 -7.03 5.28 -1.63
N ALA A 64 -6.48 5.32 -0.42
CA ALA A 64 -6.55 4.26 0.55
C ALA A 64 -7.98 3.99 1.03
N VAL A 65 -8.24 2.72 1.35
CA VAL A 65 -9.47 2.23 1.99
C VAL A 65 -9.13 1.15 3.03
N TRP A 66 -10.07 0.92 3.96
CA TRP A 66 -9.98 -0.13 4.99
C TRP A 66 -8.67 -0.08 5.78
N GLY A 67 -8.33 1.10 6.32
CA GLY A 67 -7.12 1.29 7.12
C GLY A 67 -5.84 1.09 6.33
N HIS A 68 -5.73 1.72 5.15
CA HIS A 68 -4.55 1.69 4.27
C HIS A 68 -4.10 0.30 3.81
N THR A 69 -5.01 -0.68 3.86
CA THR A 69 -4.74 -2.05 3.40
C THR A 69 -4.86 -2.21 1.89
N HIS A 70 -5.61 -1.33 1.22
CA HIS A 70 -5.84 -1.33 -0.22
C HIS A 70 -5.91 0.11 -0.72
N ALA A 71 -5.33 0.40 -1.89
CA ALA A 71 -5.38 1.72 -2.53
C ALA A 71 -5.88 1.61 -3.98
N TYR A 72 -7.01 2.24 -4.29
CA TYR A 72 -7.65 2.15 -5.61
C TYR A 72 -7.30 3.36 -6.48
N TYR A 73 -6.19 3.28 -7.19
CA TYR A 73 -5.77 4.31 -8.13
C TYR A 73 -6.65 4.33 -9.41
N PRO A 74 -6.93 5.51 -9.98
CA PRO A 74 -7.58 5.62 -11.28
C PRO A 74 -6.63 5.12 -12.37
N GLY A 75 -7.17 4.47 -13.39
CA GLY A 75 -6.36 3.96 -14.50
C GLY A 75 -6.97 2.74 -15.16
N ARG A 76 -6.22 2.15 -16.09
CA ARG A 76 -6.63 0.89 -16.71
C ARG A 76 -6.44 -0.24 -15.70
N PRO A 77 -7.46 -1.10 -15.52
CA PRO A 77 -7.31 -2.28 -14.69
C PRO A 77 -6.23 -3.21 -15.26
N SER A 78 -5.50 -3.89 -14.38
CA SER A 78 -4.60 -4.96 -14.83
C SER A 78 -5.42 -6.20 -15.24
N GLN A 79 -4.76 -7.23 -15.75
CA GLN A 79 -5.40 -8.53 -16.02
C GLN A 79 -5.81 -9.26 -14.72
N GLN A 80 -5.43 -8.72 -13.56
CA GLN A 80 -5.68 -9.28 -12.24
C GLN A 80 -7.00 -8.78 -11.63
N ASN A 81 -7.32 -9.36 -10.47
CA ASN A 81 -8.46 -8.95 -9.68
C ASN A 81 -8.24 -7.54 -9.09
N ALA A 82 -9.27 -6.70 -9.12
CA ALA A 82 -9.27 -5.34 -8.58
C ALA A 82 -8.72 -5.21 -7.16
N ARG A 83 -8.95 -6.22 -6.32
CA ARG A 83 -8.44 -6.24 -4.94
C ARG A 83 -6.93 -6.52 -4.89
N THR A 84 -6.40 -7.35 -5.79
CA THR A 84 -4.96 -7.59 -5.92
C THR A 84 -4.26 -6.33 -6.43
N ASP A 85 -4.82 -5.65 -7.45
CA ASP A 85 -4.30 -4.36 -7.94
C ASP A 85 -4.21 -3.32 -6.79
N ALA A 86 -5.22 -3.29 -5.92
CA ALA A 86 -5.26 -2.34 -4.83
C ALA A 86 -4.28 -2.69 -3.69
N LEU A 87 -3.97 -3.98 -3.49
CA LEU A 87 -2.89 -4.42 -2.60
C LEU A 87 -1.51 -4.05 -3.17
N GLU A 88 -1.31 -4.26 -4.46
CA GLU A 88 -0.09 -3.83 -5.17
C GLU A 88 0.14 -2.31 -5.02
N GLY A 89 -0.94 -1.53 -5.05
CA GLY A 89 -0.90 -0.10 -4.79
C GLY A 89 -0.39 0.28 -3.39
N VAL A 90 -0.53 -0.62 -2.40
CA VAL A 90 -0.06 -0.43 -1.02
C VAL A 90 1.37 -0.93 -0.87
N SER A 91 1.66 -2.16 -1.31
CA SER A 91 3.00 -2.75 -1.22
C SER A 91 4.06 -1.90 -1.92
N ARG A 92 3.70 -1.17 -3.00
CA ARG A 92 4.62 -0.25 -3.68
C ARG A 92 4.86 1.07 -2.95
N VAL A 93 3.95 1.49 -2.06
CA VAL A 93 4.04 2.78 -1.35
C VAL A 93 4.63 2.62 0.05
N LEU A 94 4.28 1.55 0.78
CA LEU A 94 4.74 1.37 2.15
C LEU A 94 6.28 1.38 2.29
N PRO A 95 7.09 0.79 1.39
CA PRO A 95 8.54 0.90 1.44
C PRO A 95 9.03 2.35 1.37
N THR A 96 8.45 3.18 0.50
CA THR A 96 8.80 4.60 0.39
C THR A 96 8.50 5.34 1.69
N LEU A 97 7.32 5.11 2.29
CA LEU A 97 6.94 5.71 3.57
C LEU A 97 7.82 5.21 4.72
N ALA A 98 8.21 3.92 4.71
CA ALA A 98 9.08 3.34 5.70
C ALA A 98 10.51 3.89 5.60
N VAL A 99 11.05 4.08 4.40
CA VAL A 99 12.34 4.76 4.18
C VAL A 99 12.27 6.20 4.69
N TRP A 100 11.21 6.94 4.35
CA TRP A 100 11.04 8.31 4.85
C TRP A 100 11.02 8.33 6.38
N LEU A 101 10.22 7.45 7.00
CA LEU A 101 10.06 7.36 8.46
C LEU A 101 11.38 7.00 9.17
N ARG A 102 12.18 6.10 8.59
CA ARG A 102 13.49 5.71 9.11
C ARG A 102 14.48 6.87 9.17
N ASN A 103 14.36 7.83 8.25
CA ASN A 103 15.25 8.98 8.17
C ASN A 103 14.75 10.20 8.99
N GLN A 104 13.66 10.05 9.76
CA GLN A 104 13.17 11.12 10.64
C GLN A 104 13.84 11.08 12.02
N PRO A 105 13.91 12.23 12.72
CA PRO A 105 14.26 12.26 14.13
C PRO A 105 13.39 11.31 14.97
N ALA A 106 13.97 10.73 16.02
CA ALA A 106 13.27 9.77 16.87
C ALA A 106 11.99 10.37 17.46
N GLY A 107 10.83 9.82 17.09
CA GLY A 107 9.51 10.27 17.55
C GLY A 107 8.73 11.12 16.54
N GLU A 108 9.33 11.53 15.43
CA GLU A 108 8.68 12.32 14.38
C GLU A 108 8.11 11.41 13.27
N GLY A 109 7.03 10.72 13.60
CA GLY A 109 6.29 9.88 12.64
C GLY A 109 5.30 10.63 11.76
N ARG A 110 5.40 11.97 11.71
CA ARG A 110 4.38 12.87 11.14
C ARG A 110 4.98 13.67 9.99
N MET A 111 4.36 13.58 8.82
CA MET A 111 4.77 14.24 7.59
C MET A 111 3.80 15.39 7.29
N ASP A 112 4.31 16.58 6.99
CA ASP A 112 3.47 17.65 6.46
C ASP A 112 3.02 17.32 5.03
N ASP A 113 1.72 17.36 4.79
CA ASP A 113 1.17 17.13 3.44
C ASP A 113 1.36 18.38 2.55
N LEU A 114 0.92 18.32 1.29
CA LEU A 114 1.05 19.43 0.35
C LEU A 114 -0.13 20.42 0.42
N LYS A 115 -1.21 20.08 1.13
CA LYS A 115 -2.38 20.95 1.41
C LYS A 115 -2.24 21.77 2.69
N GLY A 116 -1.17 21.56 3.46
CA GLY A 116 -0.94 22.23 4.75
C GLY A 116 -1.51 21.49 5.97
N GLY A 117 -1.87 20.22 5.81
CA GLY A 117 -2.18 19.28 6.88
C GLY A 117 -0.98 18.42 7.27
N THR A 118 -1.24 17.35 8.04
CA THR A 118 -0.20 16.43 8.53
C THR A 118 -0.69 14.98 8.47
N LEU A 119 0.11 14.11 7.87
CA LEU A 119 -0.10 12.67 7.81
C LEU A 119 0.69 11.97 8.92
N ASN A 120 0.04 11.08 9.67
CA ASN A 120 0.72 10.24 10.66
C ASN A 120 1.20 8.95 10.00
N ILE A 121 2.42 8.99 9.45
CA ILE A 121 3.02 7.89 8.70
C ILE A 121 3.19 6.64 9.56
N THR A 122 3.58 6.80 10.83
CA THR A 122 3.66 5.66 11.77
C THR A 122 2.30 4.99 11.95
N ALA A 123 1.23 5.77 12.11
CA ALA A 123 -0.12 5.21 12.24
C ALA A 123 -0.59 4.54 10.94
N ILE A 124 -0.36 5.16 9.78
CA ILE A 124 -0.71 4.61 8.47
C ILE A 124 -0.07 3.24 8.27
N ILE A 125 1.24 3.11 8.50
CA ILE A 125 1.94 1.83 8.34
C ILE A 125 1.44 0.81 9.37
N THR A 126 1.27 1.22 10.63
CA THR A 126 0.78 0.33 11.70
C THR A 126 -0.61 -0.21 11.38
N GLU A 127 -1.54 0.67 10.99
CA GLU A 127 -2.91 0.31 10.64
C GLU A 127 -2.94 -0.62 9.44
N ALA A 128 -2.18 -0.32 8.38
CA ALA A 128 -2.09 -1.17 7.19
C ALA A 128 -1.68 -2.61 7.54
N PHE A 129 -0.66 -2.80 8.39
CA PHE A 129 -0.24 -4.15 8.80
C PHE A 129 -1.26 -4.84 9.68
N LEU A 130 -1.84 -4.16 10.67
CA LEU A 130 -2.80 -4.79 11.58
C LEU A 130 -4.10 -5.16 10.87
N ALA A 131 -4.67 -4.23 10.10
CA ALA A 131 -5.87 -4.46 9.32
C ALA A 131 -5.66 -5.43 8.15
N GLY A 132 -4.46 -5.43 7.56
CA GLY A 132 -4.11 -6.28 6.42
C GLY A 132 -3.85 -7.74 6.80
N THR A 133 -3.38 -7.97 8.03
CA THR A 133 -3.06 -9.32 8.52
C THR A 133 -4.15 -9.94 9.40
N ASP A 134 -5.21 -9.20 9.73
CA ASP A 134 -6.40 -9.69 10.45
C ASP A 134 -7.38 -10.40 9.49
N PRO A 135 -7.61 -11.72 9.60
CA PRO A 135 -8.53 -12.46 8.74
C PRO A 135 -10.00 -12.05 8.84
N THR A 136 -10.37 -11.35 9.92
CA THR A 136 -11.74 -10.89 10.18
C THR A 136 -12.00 -9.48 9.65
N HIS A 137 -10.94 -8.72 9.35
CA HIS A 137 -11.04 -7.36 8.87
C HIS A 137 -11.43 -7.32 7.38
N PRO A 138 -12.32 -6.41 6.93
CA PRO A 138 -12.68 -6.28 5.52
C PRO A 138 -11.47 -6.04 4.61
N GLY A 139 -10.43 -5.39 5.15
CA GLY A 139 -9.14 -5.11 4.52
C GLY A 139 -8.11 -6.24 4.55
N TYR A 140 -8.46 -7.47 4.99
CA TYR A 140 -7.53 -8.60 5.01
C TYR A 140 -6.85 -8.80 3.64
N TRP A 141 -5.53 -8.96 3.60
CA TRP A 141 -4.77 -9.21 2.37
C TRP A 141 -5.00 -10.61 1.77
N GLY A 142 -5.75 -11.45 2.49
CA GLY A 142 -6.09 -12.79 2.04
C GLY A 142 -5.03 -13.82 2.41
N LYS A 143 -5.36 -15.08 2.16
CA LYS A 143 -4.40 -16.17 2.22
C LYS A 143 -3.51 -16.15 0.99
N LEU A 144 -2.23 -16.44 1.16
CA LEU A 144 -1.31 -16.64 0.05
C LEU A 144 -1.63 -18.01 -0.57
N HIS A 145 -1.99 -18.04 -1.85
CA HIS A 145 -2.23 -19.26 -2.62
C HIS A 145 -1.30 -19.28 -3.85
N ASP A 146 -1.10 -20.48 -4.41
CA ASP A 146 -0.02 -20.83 -5.34
C ASP A 146 0.23 -19.85 -6.48
N TYR A 147 1.53 -19.62 -6.75
CA TYR A 147 2.07 -18.97 -7.95
C TYR A 147 1.49 -17.61 -8.32
N ASP A 148 1.19 -16.77 -7.32
CA ASP A 148 0.52 -15.50 -7.57
C ASP A 148 1.28 -14.31 -6.99
N GLN A 149 1.15 -13.19 -7.68
CA GLN A 149 1.74 -11.87 -7.49
C GLN A 149 1.94 -11.41 -6.02
N ARG A 150 1.15 -11.95 -5.09
CA ARG A 150 1.22 -11.72 -3.64
C ARG A 150 2.56 -12.12 -3.00
N ILE A 151 3.36 -12.98 -3.63
CA ILE A 151 4.76 -13.25 -3.18
C ILE A 151 5.65 -12.02 -3.44
N CYS A 152 5.47 -11.35 -4.58
CA CYS A 152 6.19 -10.12 -4.85
C CYS A 152 5.76 -9.03 -3.88
N GLU A 153 4.44 -8.90 -3.65
CA GLU A 153 3.93 -7.89 -2.72
C GLU A 153 4.33 -8.19 -1.26
N SER A 154 4.42 -9.46 -0.86
CA SER A 154 4.87 -9.81 0.49
C SER A 154 6.35 -9.47 0.72
N ALA A 155 7.20 -9.52 -0.32
CA ALA A 155 8.59 -9.09 -0.21
C ALA A 155 8.68 -7.58 0.07
N ASP A 156 7.91 -6.76 -0.65
CA ASP A 156 7.87 -5.31 -0.44
C ASP A 156 7.26 -4.94 0.93
N LEU A 157 6.21 -5.65 1.36
CA LEU A 157 5.64 -5.49 2.70
C LEU A 157 6.65 -5.87 3.80
N ALA A 158 7.38 -6.98 3.64
CA ALA A 158 8.42 -7.37 4.58
C ALA A 158 9.56 -6.34 4.63
N LEU A 159 9.95 -5.80 3.48
CA LEU A 159 10.94 -4.72 3.37
C LEU A 159 10.47 -3.46 4.12
N ALA A 160 9.23 -3.03 3.89
CA ALA A 160 8.66 -1.88 4.58
C ALA A 160 8.69 -2.06 6.10
N LEU A 161 8.25 -3.21 6.60
CA LEU A 161 8.23 -3.51 8.04
C LEU A 161 9.64 -3.58 8.65
N TRP A 162 10.61 -4.13 7.91
CA TRP A 162 12.01 -4.16 8.33
C TRP A 162 12.60 -2.75 8.41
N LEU A 163 12.32 -1.88 7.44
CA LEU A 163 12.81 -0.50 7.42
C LEU A 163 12.26 0.35 8.56
N CYS A 164 11.01 0.13 8.98
CA CYS A 164 10.38 0.85 10.10
C CYS A 164 10.36 0.07 11.42
N ARG A 165 11.25 -0.91 11.60
CA ARG A 165 11.26 -1.80 12.77
C ARG A 165 11.24 -1.05 14.11
N GLU A 166 12.11 -0.08 14.29
CA GLU A 166 12.28 0.67 15.56
C GLU A 166 11.06 1.55 15.88
N THR A 167 10.36 2.04 14.85
CA THR A 167 9.24 2.97 15.00
C THR A 167 7.87 2.29 15.00
N VAL A 168 7.75 1.15 14.32
CA VAL A 168 6.49 0.38 14.20
C VAL A 168 6.61 -0.96 14.92
N TRP A 169 7.45 -1.88 14.43
CA TRP A 169 7.49 -3.27 14.90
C TRP A 169 7.73 -3.41 16.40
N GLU A 170 8.71 -2.69 16.95
CA GLU A 170 9.10 -2.78 18.36
C GLU A 170 8.05 -2.16 19.31
N ARG A 171 7.11 -1.38 18.78
CA ARG A 171 5.98 -0.80 19.54
C ARG A 171 4.73 -1.66 19.51
N LEU A 172 4.69 -2.68 18.66
CA LEU A 172 3.58 -3.63 18.60
C LEU A 172 3.59 -4.55 19.83
N THR A 173 2.41 -4.94 20.28
CA THR A 173 2.25 -5.99 21.29
C THR A 173 2.68 -7.34 20.74
N SER A 174 3.01 -8.30 21.62
CA SER A 174 3.37 -9.65 21.21
C SER A 174 2.28 -10.34 20.37
N ALA A 175 1.01 -10.08 20.66
CA ALA A 175 -0.11 -10.61 19.89
C ALA A 175 -0.17 -10.02 18.46
N GLN A 176 0.07 -8.72 18.32
CA GLN A 176 0.13 -8.04 17.02
C GLN A 176 1.32 -8.51 16.18
N GLN A 177 2.49 -8.66 16.80
CA GLN A 177 3.67 -9.22 16.14
C GLN A 177 3.37 -10.65 15.66
N GLN A 178 2.76 -11.49 16.50
CA GLN A 178 2.40 -12.86 16.15
C GLN A 178 1.40 -12.91 14.99
N GLN A 179 0.40 -12.02 14.95
CA GLN A 179 -0.55 -11.92 13.85
C GLN A 179 0.17 -11.65 12.52
N ILE A 180 1.05 -10.65 12.49
CA ILE A 180 1.81 -10.27 11.30
C ILE A 180 2.74 -11.40 10.87
N THR A 181 3.49 -12.00 11.81
CA THR A 181 4.38 -13.14 11.52
C THR A 181 3.60 -14.34 10.99
N CYS A 182 2.41 -14.63 11.53
CA CYS A 182 1.55 -15.70 11.03
C CYS A 182 1.15 -15.47 9.56
N TRP A 183 0.88 -14.23 9.19
CA TRP A 183 0.59 -13.89 7.80
C TRP A 183 1.80 -14.11 6.88
N PHE A 184 2.98 -13.61 7.25
CA PHE A 184 4.22 -13.80 6.46
C PHE A 184 4.67 -15.27 6.37
N ASN A 185 4.43 -16.07 7.41
CA ASN A 185 4.80 -17.50 7.40
C ASN A 185 4.08 -18.31 6.31
N GLN A 186 2.97 -17.81 5.76
CA GLN A 186 2.31 -18.42 4.61
C GLN A 186 3.24 -18.47 3.39
N VAL A 187 4.23 -17.58 3.26
CA VAL A 187 5.24 -17.59 2.18
C VAL A 187 6.20 -18.79 2.31
N ASN A 188 6.53 -19.21 3.54
CA ASN A 188 7.46 -20.32 3.78
C ASN A 188 6.80 -21.70 3.63
N GLY A 189 5.47 -21.77 3.67
CA GLY A 189 4.72 -23.00 3.43
C GLY A 189 4.94 -23.59 2.03
N PHE A 190 5.39 -22.77 1.07
CA PHE A 190 5.66 -23.18 -0.31
C PHE A 190 7.01 -23.90 -0.49
N THR A 191 7.97 -23.75 0.42
CA THR A 191 9.30 -24.37 0.28
C THR A 191 9.38 -25.83 0.75
N ASN A 192 8.33 -26.36 1.39
CA ASN A 192 8.29 -27.74 1.91
C ASN A 192 7.52 -28.73 1.02
N GLY A 193 7.12 -28.34 -0.18
CA GLY A 193 6.60 -29.25 -1.21
C GLY A 193 7.66 -29.56 -2.26
N ARG A 194 8.61 -30.44 -1.95
CA ARG A 194 9.36 -31.20 -2.96
C ARG A 194 8.59 -32.46 -3.31
#